data_AF-A0A958YJF8-F1
#
_entry.id   AF-A0A958YJF8-F1
#
_cell.length_a   1.000
_cell.length_b   1.000
_cell.length_c   1.000
_cell.angle_alpha   90.00
_cell.angle_beta   90.00
_cell.angle_gamma   90.00
#
_symmetry.space_group_name_H-M   'P 1'
#
loop_
_entity.id
_entity.type
_entity.pdbx_description
1 polymer ?
#
loop_
_entity_poly.entity_id
_entity_poly.type
_entity_poly.pdbx_seq_one_letter_code
_entity_poly.pdbx_strand_id
1 'polypeptide(L)'
;MERNYTFTLIIISFLLTNVVAYLDEGIRTFDYLMRFSDWVALIIYTTLFLAIPFLIFFLVKKNEKKRFILALFGFVPVIILIVLQTGITY
;
A
#
# COMPACT_ATOMS: atom_id res chain seq x y z
N MET A 1 21.03 -5.65 3.05
CA MET A 1 20.03 -4.91 3.86
C MET A 1 18.94 -4.31 2.98
N GLU A 2 19.27 -3.75 1.81
CA GLU A 2 18.27 -3.27 0.82
C GLU A 2 17.11 -4.22 0.55
N ARG A 3 17.38 -5.51 0.31
CA ARG A 3 16.34 -6.51 0.05
C ARG A 3 15.30 -6.62 1.16
N ASN A 4 15.71 -6.41 2.42
CA ASN A 4 14.78 -6.41 3.55
C ASN A 4 13.85 -5.19 3.48
N TYR A 5 14.38 -4.01 3.20
CA TYR A 5 13.59 -2.78 3.07
C TYR A 5 12.63 -2.84 1.88
N THR A 6 13.06 -3.34 0.73
CA THR A 6 12.21 -3.54 -0.44
C THR A 6 11.07 -4.51 -0.14
N PHE A 7 11.36 -5.62 0.54
CA PHE A 7 10.34 -6.58 0.96
C PHE A 7 9.37 -5.97 1.99
N THR A 8 9.87 -5.16 2.92
CA THR A 8 9.02 -4.42 3.85
C THR A 8 8.09 -3.44 3.13
N LEU A 9 8.55 -2.72 2.11
CA LEU A 9 7.69 -1.83 1.31
C LEU A 9 6.58 -2.62 0.61
N ILE A 10 6.87 -3.82 0.09
CA ILE A 10 5.87 -4.71 -0.53
C ILE A 10 4.82 -5.12 0.50
N ILE A 11 5.25 -5.57 1.69
CA ILE A 11 4.32 -5.96 2.77
C ILE A 11 3.43 -4.77 3.17
N ILE A 12 4.02 -3.59 3.37
CA ILE A 12 3.24 -2.39 3.74
C ILE A 12 2.22 -2.04 2.65
N SER A 13 2.62 -2.08 1.38
CA SER A 13 1.71 -1.83 0.25
C SER A 13 0.57 -2.84 0.21
N PHE A 14 0.86 -4.12 0.41
CA PHE A 14 -0.16 -5.17 0.45
C PHE A 14 -1.15 -4.96 1.59
N LEU A 15 -0.66 -4.65 2.80
CA LEU A 15 -1.53 -4.36 3.96
C LEU A 15 -2.42 -3.14 3.71
N LEU A 16 -1.86 -2.03 3.21
CA LEU A 16 -2.63 -0.84 2.87
C LEU A 16 -3.69 -1.11 1.81
N THR A 17 -3.37 -1.94 0.81
CA THR A 17 -4.32 -2.33 -0.23
C THR A 17 -5.48 -3.14 0.34
N ASN A 18 -5.21 -4.07 1.26
CA ASN A 18 -6.26 -4.82 1.94
C ASN A 18 -7.14 -3.90 2.80
N VAL A 19 -6.56 -2.88 3.45
CA VAL A 19 -7.34 -1.89 4.20
C VAL A 19 -8.26 -1.09 3.28
N VAL A 20 -7.75 -0.62 2.14
CA VAL A 20 -8.57 0.11 1.16
C VAL A 20 -9.68 -0.79 0.60
N ALA A 21 -9.37 -2.03 0.20
CA ALA A 21 -10.36 -2.98 -0.30
C ALA A 21 -11.46 -3.26 0.73
N TYR A 22 -11.06 -3.46 2.00
CA TYR A 22 -12.01 -3.64 3.11
C TYR A 22 -12.93 -2.42 3.30
N LEU A 23 -12.39 -1.20 3.19
CA LEU A 23 -13.17 0.03 3.33
C LEU A 23 -14.07 0.32 2.13
N ASP A 24 -13.61 -0.01 0.92
CA ASP A 24 -14.31 0.29 -0.34
C ASP A 24 -15.51 -0.60 -0.57
N GLU A 25 -15.38 -1.90 -0.32
CA GLU A 25 -16.50 -2.81 -0.50
C GLU A 25 -17.54 -2.70 0.63
N GLY A 26 -17.22 -1.98 1.73
CA GLY A 26 -18.10 -1.82 2.88
C GLY A 26 -18.40 -3.13 3.62
N ILE A 27 -17.68 -4.20 3.27
CA ILE A 27 -17.93 -5.55 3.77
C ILE A 27 -17.12 -5.74 5.04
N ARG A 28 -17.80 -6.08 6.15
CA ARG A 28 -17.15 -6.48 7.41
C ARG A 28 -16.51 -7.88 7.35
N THR A 29 -16.46 -8.50 6.17
CA THR A 29 -15.95 -9.86 5.91
C THR A 29 -14.97 -9.84 4.74
N PHE A 30 -14.00 -10.76 4.75
CA PHE A 30 -12.99 -10.93 3.70
C PHE A 30 -13.56 -11.61 2.44
N ASP A 31 -14.84 -11.36 2.11
CA ASP A 31 -15.54 -12.07 1.04
C ASP A 31 -14.97 -11.75 -0.34
N TYR A 32 -14.30 -10.61 -0.52
CA TYR A 32 -13.51 -10.32 -1.72
C TYR A 32 -12.38 -11.33 -1.96
N LEU A 33 -11.86 -11.99 -0.94
CA LEU A 33 -10.84 -13.01 -1.16
C LEU A 33 -11.41 -14.32 -1.73
N MET A 34 -12.74 -14.44 -1.90
CA MET A 34 -13.35 -15.65 -2.46
C MET A 34 -13.35 -15.70 -3.99
N ARG A 35 -13.28 -14.56 -4.69
CA ARG A 35 -13.31 -14.54 -6.15
C ARG A 35 -11.92 -14.31 -6.71
N PHE A 36 -11.58 -15.06 -7.75
CA PHE A 36 -10.30 -14.91 -8.44
C PHE A 36 -10.12 -13.49 -9.04
N SER A 37 -11.20 -12.85 -9.47
CA SER A 37 -11.20 -11.46 -9.97
C SER A 37 -10.61 -10.47 -8.96
N ASP A 38 -10.91 -10.68 -7.69
CA ASP A 38 -10.64 -9.73 -6.62
C ASP A 38 -9.20 -9.89 -6.13
N TRP A 39 -8.64 -11.11 -6.20
CA TRP A 39 -7.21 -11.34 -6.08
C TRP A 39 -6.40 -10.62 -7.16
N VAL A 40 -6.88 -10.63 -8.40
CA VAL A 40 -6.24 -9.90 -9.50
C VAL A 40 -6.30 -8.39 -9.24
N ALA A 41 -7.46 -7.86 -8.80
CA ALA A 41 -7.59 -6.46 -8.41
C ALA A 41 -6.65 -6.10 -7.26
N LEU A 42 -6.53 -6.93 -6.23
CA LEU A 42 -5.65 -6.73 -5.08
C LEU A 42 -4.17 -6.64 -5.51
N ILE A 43 -3.72 -7.49 -6.44
CA ILE A 43 -2.36 -7.43 -6.98
C ILE A 43 -2.13 -6.14 -7.77
N ILE A 44 -3.10 -5.73 -8.60
CA ILE A 44 -3.02 -4.51 -9.40
C ILE A 44 -2.92 -3.29 -8.48
N TYR A 45 -3.82 -3.16 -7.50
CA TYR A 45 -3.81 -2.05 -6.55
C TYR A 45 -2.56 -2.05 -5.67
N THR A 46 -2.10 -3.22 -5.22
CA THR A 46 -0.84 -3.34 -4.47
C THR A 46 0.33 -2.82 -5.29
N THR A 47 0.36 -3.12 -6.59
CA THR A 47 1.41 -2.64 -7.51
C THR A 47 1.32 -1.13 -7.72
N LEU A 48 0.12 -0.58 -7.86
CA LEU A 48 -0.10 0.87 -7.99
C LEU A 48 0.33 1.63 -6.73
N PHE A 49 -0.05 1.15 -5.55
CA PHE A 49 0.33 1.76 -4.27
C PHE A 49 1.82 1.63 -3.98
N LEU A 50 2.49 0.60 -4.52
CA LEU A 50 3.92 0.41 -4.40
C LEU A 50 4.73 1.35 -5.30
N ALA A 51 4.15 1.79 -6.44
CA ALA A 51 4.87 2.49 -7.49
C ALA A 51 5.60 3.75 -6.98
N ILE A 52 4.90 4.61 -6.23
CA ILE A 52 5.48 5.86 -5.69
C ILE A 52 6.55 5.57 -4.62
N PRO A 53 6.31 4.76 -3.57
CA PRO A 53 7.33 4.35 -2.61
C PRO A 53 8.57 3.74 -3.27
N PHE A 54 8.40 2.88 -4.27
CA PHE A 54 9.52 2.27 -5.01
C PHE A 54 10.32 3.32 -5.79
N LEU A 55 9.64 4.21 -6.53
CA LEU A 55 10.30 5.30 -7.23
C LEU A 55 11.16 6.15 -6.28
N ILE A 56 10.61 6.54 -5.13
CA ILE A 56 11.35 7.30 -4.11
C ILE A 56 12.53 6.49 -3.58
N PHE A 57 12.34 5.20 -3.31
CA PHE A 57 13.41 4.33 -2.80
C PHE A 57 14.59 4.22 -3.78
N PHE A 58 14.34 4.11 -5.08
CA PHE A 58 15.38 3.96 -6.10
C PHE A 58 15.98 5.30 -6.56
N LEU A 59 15.23 6.40 -6.57
CA LEU A 59 15.72 7.72 -6.99
C LEU A 59 16.62 8.38 -5.95
N VAL A 60 16.39 8.13 -4.66
CA VAL A 60 17.18 8.77 -3.59
C VAL A 60 18.52 8.05 -3.44
N LYS A 61 19.63 8.70 -3.80
CA LYS A 61 21.00 8.15 -3.64
C LYS A 61 21.61 8.31 -2.23
N LYS A 62 20.78 8.46 -1.19
CA LYS A 62 21.23 8.61 0.22
C LYS A 62 21.44 7.24 0.89
N ASN A 63 21.85 7.22 2.16
CA ASN A 63 21.93 5.97 2.95
C ASN A 63 20.62 5.17 2.93
N GLU A 64 20.71 3.84 2.94
CA GLU A 64 19.58 2.91 2.86
C GLU A 64 18.45 3.24 3.84
N LYS A 65 18.78 3.53 5.10
CA LYS A 65 17.78 3.88 6.13
C LYS A 65 17.02 5.17 5.79
N LYS A 66 17.71 6.19 5.24
CA LYS A 66 17.06 7.45 4.82
C LYS A 66 16.20 7.23 3.56
N ARG A 67 16.65 6.39 2.64
CA ARG A 67 15.87 5.99 1.44
C ARG A 67 14.57 5.31 1.84
N PHE A 68 14.64 4.36 2.77
CA PHE A 68 13.47 3.66 3.28
C PHE A 68 12.48 4.62 3.96
N ILE A 69 12.95 5.47 4.89
CA ILE A 69 12.09 6.45 5.56
C ILE A 69 11.43 7.39 4.54
N LEU A 70 12.18 7.86 3.54
CA LEU A 70 11.62 8.71 2.47
C LEU A 70 10.60 7.95 1.62
N ALA A 71 10.84 6.68 1.30
CA ALA A 71 9.90 5.84 0.56
C ALA A 71 8.58 5.65 1.33
N LEU A 72 8.61 5.61 2.67
CA LEU A 72 7.38 5.56 3.48
C LEU A 72 6.49 6.79 3.28
N PHE A 73 7.07 7.97 3.02
CA PHE A 73 6.27 9.14 2.65
C PHE A 73 5.53 8.96 1.32
N GLY A 74 5.99 8.05 0.46
CA GLY A 74 5.28 7.66 -0.75
C GLY A 74 3.90 7.03 -0.49
N PHE A 75 3.65 6.52 0.72
CA PHE A 75 2.34 6.01 1.12
C PHE A 75 1.38 7.08 1.68
N VAL A 76 1.83 8.33 1.86
CA VAL A 76 1.00 9.41 2.41
C VAL A 76 -0.32 9.59 1.64
N PRO A 77 -0.35 9.61 0.28
CA PRO A 77 -1.61 9.71 -0.45
C PRO A 77 -2.59 8.57 -0.14
N VAL A 78 -2.08 7.35 0.03
CA VAL A 78 -2.90 6.17 0.37
C VAL A 78 -3.45 6.28 1.78
N ILE A 79 -2.64 6.74 2.73
CA ILE A 79 -3.08 6.99 4.11
C ILE A 79 -4.15 8.09 4.15
N ILE A 80 -3.98 9.18 3.39
CA ILE A 80 -4.99 10.25 3.30
C ILE A 80 -6.30 9.69 2.75
N LEU A 81 -6.25 8.87 1.70
CA LEU A 81 -7.43 8.24 1.12
C LEU A 81 -8.16 7.36 2.16
N ILE A 82 -7.42 6.51 2.88
CA ILE A 82 -7.96 5.68 3.96
C ILE A 82 -8.64 6.55 5.02
N VAL A 83 -7.98 7.60 5.50
CA VAL A 83 -8.51 8.49 6.54
C VAL A 83 -9.78 9.19 6.06
N LEU A 84 -9.79 9.73 4.84
CA LEU A 84 -10.97 10.38 4.27
C LEU A 84 -12.14 9.39 4.15
N GLN A 85 -11.87 8.17 3.69
CA GLN A 85 -12.90 7.15 3.53
C GLN A 85 -13.49 6.72 4.88
N THR A 86 -12.65 6.58 5.92
CA THR A 86 -13.12 6.32 7.30
C THR A 86 -13.86 7.50 7.92
N GLY A 87 -13.51 8.74 7.59
CA GLY A 87 -14.17 9.94 8.12
C GLY A 87 -15.55 10.20 7.51
N ILE A 88 -15.83 9.67 6.32
CA ILE A 88 -17.15 9.77 5.64
C ILE A 88 -18.12 8.67 6.12
N THR A 89 -17.62 7.60 6.75
CA THR A 89 -18.42 6.45 7.18
C THR A 89 -19.00 6.56 8.60
N TYR A 90 -18.83 7.69 9.29
CA TYR A 90 -19.43 7.98 10.61
C TYR A 90 -20.39 9.16 10.57
#